data_AF-A0A7S0LJW1-F1
#
_entry.id   AF-A0A7S0LJW1-F1
#
_cell.length_a   1.000
_cell.length_b   1.000
_cell.length_c   1.000
_cell.angle_alpha   90.00
_cell.angle_beta   90.00
_cell.angle_gamma   90.00
#
_symmetry.space_group_name_H-M   'P 1'
#
loop_
_entity.id
_entity.type
_entity.pdbx_description
1 polymer ?
#
loop_
_entity_poly.entity_id
_entity_poly.type
_entity_poly.pdbx_seq_one_letter_code
_entity_poly.pdbx_strand_id
1 'polypeptide(L)'
;TPPPPPGAPPADAYARNDAGVYNMLGNVWEWTATYFAKSSGQRVLRGGSYLDSADGAFNHLVTAATRMGNTEDSSADNMGFRCAKDSPHAPKHKPQGYVYDQSKKKRPPPGVGDPIKDGGKQAEELVQAIAAEHGAEGLQKWMDKQGMGTTVMTAAEASRQREKRTEERQEAWEAAVRDAAAAASFDDLRDDEIDKTEL
;
A
#
# COMPACT_ATOMS: atom_id res chain seq x y z
N THR A 1 4.85 -9.46 42.01
CA THR A 1 4.21 -8.20 41.55
C THR A 1 3.02 -8.57 40.69
N PRO A 2 1.85 -7.93 40.83
CA PRO A 2 0.76 -8.14 39.88
C PRO A 2 1.23 -7.77 38.46
N PRO A 3 0.69 -8.40 37.41
CA PRO A 3 1.02 -8.02 36.05
C PRO A 3 0.71 -6.54 35.83
N PRO A 4 1.52 -5.82 35.04
CA PRO A 4 1.23 -4.42 34.72
C PRO A 4 -0.17 -4.33 34.09
N PRO A 5 -0.92 -3.25 34.35
CA PRO A 5 -2.22 -3.04 33.72
C PRO A 5 -2.09 -3.08 32.19
N PRO A 6 -3.13 -3.54 31.46
CA PRO A 6 -3.11 -3.55 30.01
C PRO A 6 -2.88 -2.13 29.48
N GLY A 7 -1.86 -1.95 28.64
CA GLY A 7 -1.47 -0.65 28.08
C GLY A 7 0.02 -0.57 27.77
N ALA A 8 0.44 0.63 27.35
CA ALA A 8 1.83 0.95 27.06
C ALA A 8 2.70 0.88 28.34
N PRO A 9 3.73 0.01 28.42
CA PRO A 9 4.69 0.05 29.53
C PRO A 9 5.50 1.36 29.52
N PRO A 10 6.27 1.66 30.61
CA PRO A 10 7.19 2.79 30.63
C PRO A 10 8.09 2.86 29.39
N ALA A 11 8.44 4.07 28.97
CA ALA A 11 9.23 4.31 27.76
C ALA A 11 10.62 3.66 27.77
N ASP A 12 11.11 3.27 28.95
CA ASP A 12 12.41 2.65 29.22
C ASP A 12 12.30 1.20 29.76
N ALA A 13 11.13 0.56 29.64
CA ALA A 13 10.85 -0.74 30.23
C ALA A 13 11.72 -1.90 29.71
N TYR A 14 12.28 -1.79 28.50
CA TYR A 14 13.05 -2.84 27.84
C TYR A 14 14.49 -2.42 27.55
N ALA A 15 15.33 -3.36 27.11
CA ALA A 15 16.70 -3.03 26.72
C ALA A 15 16.73 -2.07 25.53
N ARG A 16 17.60 -1.06 25.59
CA ARG A 16 17.89 -0.19 24.45
C ARG A 16 18.63 -0.95 23.35
N ASN A 17 18.44 -0.53 22.10
CA ASN A 17 19.26 -1.02 20.98
C ASN A 17 20.69 -0.43 21.02
N ASP A 18 21.54 -0.85 20.08
CA ASP A 18 22.95 -0.39 19.98
C ASP A 18 23.08 1.12 19.75
N ALA A 19 22.04 1.78 19.24
CA ALA A 19 21.97 3.24 19.11
C ALA A 19 21.57 3.95 20.42
N GLY A 20 21.33 3.18 21.50
CA GLY A 20 20.93 3.70 22.80
C GLY A 20 19.45 4.07 22.90
N VAL A 21 18.61 3.60 21.99
CA VAL A 21 17.20 3.97 21.90
C VAL A 21 16.28 2.85 22.38
N TYR A 22 15.28 3.20 23.18
CA TYR A 22 14.28 2.30 23.75
C TYR A 22 13.02 2.23 22.90
N ASN A 23 12.34 1.08 22.94
CA ASN A 23 10.97 0.88 22.46
C ASN A 23 10.72 1.40 21.05
N MET A 24 11.64 1.11 20.12
CA MET A 24 11.48 1.45 18.70
C MET A 24 10.49 0.55 17.97
N LEU A 25 10.20 -0.62 18.54
CA LEU A 25 9.23 -1.61 18.04
C LEU A 25 8.22 -1.91 19.14
N GLY A 26 6.93 -1.93 18.79
CA GLY A 26 5.83 -2.08 19.74
C GLY A 26 5.69 -0.86 20.66
N ASN A 27 5.15 -1.09 21.85
CA ASN A 27 4.73 -0.04 22.79
C ASN A 27 3.65 0.86 22.18
N VAL A 28 4.00 1.93 21.48
CA VAL A 28 3.05 2.81 20.79
C VAL A 28 3.51 3.07 19.36
N TRP A 29 2.54 3.24 18.47
CA TRP A 29 2.83 3.77 17.14
C TRP A 29 3.41 5.18 17.26
N GLU A 30 4.44 5.48 16.48
CA GLU A 30 5.10 6.78 16.56
C GLU A 30 4.95 7.60 15.30
N TRP A 31 4.45 8.82 15.47
CA TRP A 31 4.36 9.80 14.39
C TRP A 31 5.74 10.17 13.84
N THR A 32 5.81 10.29 12.52
CA THR A 32 6.97 10.85 11.83
C THR A 32 6.56 12.05 10.98
N ALA A 33 7.49 12.96 10.71
CA ALA A 33 7.23 14.12 9.87
C ALA A 33 6.98 13.77 8.39
N THR A 34 7.21 12.52 7.98
CA THR A 34 7.08 12.09 6.58
C THR A 34 5.61 11.90 6.18
N TYR A 35 5.22 12.39 5.01
CA TYR A 35 3.91 12.09 4.44
C TYR A 35 3.81 10.63 4.01
N PHE A 36 2.73 9.96 4.40
CA PHE A 36 2.37 8.64 3.88
C PHE A 36 1.71 8.80 2.51
N ALA A 37 0.71 9.67 2.44
CA ALA A 37 0.01 10.07 1.23
C ALA A 37 -0.35 11.56 1.35
N LYS A 38 0.37 12.41 0.61
CA LYS A 38 0.22 13.88 0.73
C LYS A 38 -1.15 14.38 0.27
N SER A 39 -1.76 13.71 -0.71
CA SER A 39 -3.08 14.07 -1.24
C SER A 39 -4.21 13.89 -0.22
N SER A 40 -4.08 12.94 0.70
CA SER A 40 -5.06 12.63 1.75
C SER A 40 -4.67 13.17 3.12
N GLY A 41 -3.62 14.01 3.22
CA GLY A 41 -3.18 14.58 4.49
C GLY A 41 -2.69 13.54 5.52
N GLN A 42 -2.21 12.38 5.07
CA GLN A 42 -1.78 11.32 5.97
C GLN A 42 -0.27 11.37 6.24
N ARG A 43 0.13 11.19 7.50
CA ARG A 43 1.54 11.04 7.92
C ARG A 43 1.86 9.59 8.23
N VAL A 44 3.15 9.27 8.16
CA VAL A 44 3.64 7.92 8.44
C VAL A 44 3.75 7.71 9.96
N LEU A 45 3.15 6.62 10.43
CA LEU A 45 3.39 6.01 11.74
C LEU A 45 4.37 4.83 11.58
N ARG A 46 5.24 4.62 12.58
CA ARG A 46 6.22 3.52 12.62
C ARG A 46 6.15 2.77 13.96
N GLY A 47 6.74 1.57 13.97
CA GLY A 47 7.04 0.83 15.19
C GLY A 47 6.03 -0.25 15.58
N GLY A 48 4.74 -0.06 15.31
CA GLY A 48 3.69 -0.90 15.91
C GLY A 48 3.38 -0.46 17.34
N SER A 49 2.43 -1.12 17.99
CA SER A 49 1.97 -0.82 19.34
C SER A 49 1.79 -2.08 20.20
N TYR A 50 1.39 -1.91 21.46
CA TYR A 50 1.03 -3.02 22.36
C TYR A 50 -0.20 -3.83 21.89
N LEU A 51 -0.91 -3.35 20.86
CA LEU A 51 -2.00 -4.07 20.22
C LEU A 51 -1.54 -4.91 19.02
N ASP A 52 -0.30 -4.74 18.55
CA ASP A 52 0.23 -5.41 17.37
C ASP A 52 1.05 -6.65 17.75
N SER A 53 1.21 -7.61 16.82
CA SER A 53 1.82 -8.91 17.12
C SER A 53 3.18 -9.09 16.44
N ALA A 54 4.10 -9.77 17.12
CA ALA A 54 5.46 -10.02 16.62
C ALA A 54 5.50 -11.02 15.46
N ASP A 55 4.47 -11.85 15.32
CA ASP A 55 4.30 -12.90 14.32
C ASP A 55 3.25 -12.57 13.24
N GLY A 56 2.55 -11.44 13.37
CA GLY A 56 1.47 -11.03 12.48
C GLY A 56 0.16 -11.82 12.66
N ALA A 57 0.02 -12.63 13.70
CA ALA A 57 -1.22 -13.34 14.01
C ALA A 57 -2.41 -12.39 14.24
N PHE A 58 -2.17 -11.16 14.71
CA PHE A 58 -3.21 -10.14 14.84
C PHE A 58 -2.66 -8.73 14.59
N ASN A 59 -3.53 -7.85 14.09
CA ASN A 59 -3.21 -6.48 13.70
C ASN A 59 -1.98 -6.43 12.79
N HIS A 60 -0.96 -5.62 13.09
CA HIS A 60 0.24 -5.52 12.26
C HIS A 60 1.35 -6.44 12.75
N LEU A 61 2.08 -7.05 11.81
CA LEU A 61 3.36 -7.67 12.09
C LEU A 61 4.37 -6.59 12.55
N VAL A 62 4.93 -6.72 13.75
CA VAL A 62 5.87 -5.73 14.33
C VAL A 62 7.29 -5.97 13.83
N THR A 63 7.77 -5.11 12.94
CA THR A 63 9.15 -5.12 12.42
C THR A 63 9.67 -3.69 12.22
N ALA A 64 10.98 -3.53 12.01
CA ALA A 64 11.57 -2.23 11.66
C ALA A 64 11.02 -1.64 10.35
N ALA A 65 10.50 -2.46 9.44
CA ALA A 65 9.90 -2.03 8.18
C ALA A 65 8.43 -1.62 8.32
N THR A 66 7.77 -2.00 9.42
CA THR A 66 6.35 -1.78 9.65
C THR A 66 6.01 -0.29 9.67
N ARG A 67 5.01 0.08 8.87
CA ARG A 67 4.53 1.45 8.70
C ARG A 67 3.03 1.46 8.40
N MET A 68 2.33 2.46 8.89
CA MET A 68 0.94 2.75 8.51
C MET A 68 0.77 4.25 8.25
N GLY A 69 -0.34 4.62 7.60
CA GLY A 69 -0.70 6.02 7.33
C GLY A 69 -1.91 6.40 8.16
N ASN A 70 -1.88 7.58 8.78
CA ASN A 70 -3.04 8.10 9.48
C ASN A 70 -3.17 9.62 9.28
N THR A 71 -4.39 10.17 9.40
CA THR A 71 -4.62 11.61 9.23
C THR A 71 -3.97 12.41 10.36
N GLU A 72 -3.46 13.61 10.05
CA GLU A 72 -2.70 14.44 11.00
C GLU A 72 -3.46 14.78 12.30
N ASP A 73 -4.79 14.76 12.26
CA ASP A 73 -5.69 15.04 13.38
C ASP A 73 -6.13 13.79 14.17
N SER A 74 -5.71 12.60 13.73
CA SER A 74 -6.04 11.35 14.40
C SER A 74 -5.27 11.15 15.71
N SER A 75 -5.96 10.62 16.72
CA SER A 75 -5.37 10.26 18.00
C SER A 75 -5.95 8.94 18.50
N ALA A 76 -5.11 8.11 19.11
CA ALA A 76 -5.52 6.89 19.82
C ALA A 76 -4.59 6.68 21.03
N ASP A 77 -5.01 5.84 21.97
CA ASP A 77 -4.26 5.48 23.18
C ASP A 77 -2.98 4.68 22.90
N ASN A 78 -2.91 4.04 21.73
CA ASN A 78 -1.74 3.32 21.24
C ASN A 78 -0.84 4.15 20.30
N MET A 79 -1.00 5.48 20.28
CA MET A 79 -0.24 6.40 19.43
C MET A 79 0.52 7.44 20.26
N GLY A 80 1.77 7.71 19.88
CA GLY A 80 2.65 8.68 20.50
C GLY A 80 3.65 9.26 19.49
N PHE A 81 4.73 9.82 20.01
CA PHE A 81 5.82 10.34 19.19
C PHE A 81 7.12 10.45 20.00
N ARG A 82 8.23 10.56 19.27
CA ARG A 82 9.51 11.00 19.81
C ARG A 82 10.08 12.13 18.97
N CYS A 83 10.85 13.00 19.60
CA CYS A 83 11.49 14.12 18.92
C CYS A 83 12.86 13.73 18.38
N ALA A 84 13.23 14.34 17.26
CA ALA A 84 14.59 14.30 16.72
C ALA A 84 15.07 15.74 16.49
N LYS A 85 16.39 15.93 16.51
CA LYS A 85 17.02 17.22 16.25
C LYS A 85 18.28 17.00 15.41
N ASP A 86 18.54 17.92 14.50
CA ASP A 86 19.79 17.93 13.73
C ASP A 86 21.00 18.02 14.66
N SER A 87 22.03 17.22 14.37
CA SER A 87 23.30 17.35 15.07
C SER A 87 24.03 18.61 14.56
N PRO A 88 24.55 19.46 15.44
CA PRO A 88 25.33 20.64 15.03
C PRO A 88 26.61 20.26 14.27
N HIS A 89 27.06 19.01 14.42
CA HIS A 89 28.23 18.46 13.74
C HIS A 89 27.86 17.50 12.60
N ALA A 90 26.57 17.38 12.25
CA ALA A 90 26.19 16.55 11.13
C ALA A 90 26.84 17.11 9.84
N PRO A 91 27.59 16.30 9.08
CA PRO A 91 27.94 16.68 7.73
C PRO A 91 26.66 17.01 6.96
N LYS A 92 26.70 18.08 6.15
CA LYS A 92 25.59 18.45 5.25
C LYS A 92 25.46 17.42 4.12
N HIS A 93 25.14 16.18 4.46
CA HIS A 93 24.69 15.22 3.46
C HIS A 93 23.29 15.62 3.03
N LYS A 94 23.08 15.69 1.71
CA LYS A 94 21.72 15.59 1.20
C LYS A 94 21.16 14.28 1.76
N PRO A 95 19.97 14.28 2.38
CA PRO A 95 19.43 13.07 3.00
C PRO A 95 19.46 11.95 1.97
N GLN A 96 20.20 10.89 2.25
CA GLN A 96 20.12 9.62 1.52
C GLN A 96 18.90 8.85 2.01
N GLY A 97 17.77 9.54 2.06
CA GLY A 97 16.45 8.96 2.27
C GLY A 97 15.86 8.68 0.90
N TYR A 98 14.87 7.79 0.88
CA TYR A 98 13.98 7.59 -0.26
C TYR A 98 13.59 8.97 -0.83
N VAL A 99 14.23 9.37 -1.93
CA VAL A 99 13.79 10.53 -2.69
C VAL A 99 12.46 10.07 -3.23
N TYR A 100 11.37 10.58 -2.67
CA TYR A 100 10.09 10.47 -3.37
C TYR A 100 10.37 11.09 -4.73
N ASP A 101 10.41 10.24 -5.75
CA ASP A 101 10.88 10.64 -7.04
C ASP A 101 9.86 11.62 -7.63
N GLN A 102 10.05 12.89 -7.32
CA GLN A 102 9.45 13.97 -8.06
C GLN A 102 10.23 14.20 -9.35
N SER A 103 11.04 13.23 -9.85
CA SER A 103 11.64 13.31 -11.18
C SER A 103 10.51 13.65 -12.13
N LYS A 104 10.54 14.93 -12.46
CA LYS A 104 9.74 15.63 -13.44
C LYS A 104 8.34 15.03 -13.51
N LYS A 105 7.46 15.44 -12.60
CA LYS A 105 6.06 15.62 -13.03
C LYS A 105 6.14 16.46 -14.30
N LYS A 106 6.03 15.81 -15.47
CA LYS A 106 5.89 16.52 -16.74
C LYS A 106 4.74 17.47 -16.46
N ARG A 107 4.99 18.78 -16.58
CA ARG A 107 3.92 19.76 -16.36
C ARG A 107 2.77 19.30 -17.25
N PRO A 108 1.54 19.19 -16.71
CA PRO A 108 0.39 18.88 -17.52
C PRO A 108 0.37 19.80 -18.73
N PRO A 109 -0.07 19.31 -19.90
CA PRO A 109 -0.18 20.13 -21.09
C PRO A 109 -0.96 21.42 -20.80
N PRO A 110 -0.64 22.54 -21.47
CA PRO A 110 -1.40 23.77 -21.30
C PRO A 110 -2.91 23.52 -21.50
N GLY A 111 -3.74 23.90 -20.53
CA GLY A 111 -5.20 23.70 -20.56
C GLY A 111 -5.74 22.50 -19.77
N VAL A 112 -4.88 21.62 -19.24
CA VAL A 112 -5.28 20.39 -18.50
C VAL A 112 -5.51 20.64 -16.99
N GLY A 113 -5.29 21.86 -16.50
CA GLY A 113 -5.32 22.17 -15.08
C GLY A 113 -4.16 21.53 -14.30
N ASP A 114 -4.09 21.77 -12.99
CA ASP A 114 -3.22 21.01 -12.08
C ASP A 114 -4.06 19.88 -11.47
N PRO A 115 -3.87 18.61 -11.85
CA PRO A 115 -4.70 17.48 -11.42
C PRO A 115 -4.79 17.31 -9.90
N ILE A 116 -3.85 17.90 -9.17
CA ILE A 116 -3.79 17.87 -7.70
C ILE A 116 -4.73 18.92 -7.09
N LYS A 117 -5.02 20.02 -7.80
CA LYS A 117 -5.84 21.13 -7.32
C LYS A 117 -7.31 20.99 -7.69
N ASP A 118 -7.62 20.42 -8.85
CA ASP A 118 -8.99 20.29 -9.36
C ASP A 118 -9.51 18.85 -9.35
N GLY A 119 -8.71 17.91 -8.83
CA GLY A 119 -9.02 16.48 -8.84
C GLY A 119 -9.00 15.85 -10.23
N GLY A 120 -8.40 16.52 -11.23
CA GLY A 120 -8.34 16.04 -12.61
C GLY A 120 -9.57 16.37 -13.46
N LYS A 121 -10.51 17.20 -12.97
CA LYS A 121 -11.73 17.56 -13.70
C LYS A 121 -11.47 18.20 -15.06
N GLN A 122 -10.51 19.14 -15.15
CA GLN A 122 -10.21 19.79 -16.43
C GLN A 122 -9.58 18.82 -17.43
N ALA A 123 -8.80 17.86 -16.93
CA ALA A 123 -8.25 16.78 -17.73
C ALA A 123 -9.35 15.88 -18.29
N GLU A 124 -10.34 15.53 -17.45
CA GLU A 124 -11.50 14.73 -17.84
C GLU A 124 -12.35 15.44 -18.89
N GLU A 125 -12.67 16.73 -18.69
CA GLU A 125 -13.43 17.54 -19.64
C GLU A 125 -12.72 17.67 -20.99
N LEU A 126 -11.39 17.87 -21.01
CA LEU A 126 -10.62 17.92 -22.25
C LEU A 126 -10.64 16.58 -23.00
N VAL A 127 -10.46 15.47 -22.28
CA VAL A 127 -10.51 14.13 -22.86
C VAL A 127 -11.89 13.85 -23.44
N GLN A 128 -12.96 14.22 -22.73
CA GLN A 128 -14.34 14.08 -23.22
C GLN A 128 -14.61 14.95 -24.45
N ALA A 129 -14.11 16.19 -24.49
CA ALA A 129 -14.26 17.08 -25.64
C ALA A 129 -13.56 16.52 -26.88
N ILE A 130 -12.31 16.05 -26.74
CA ILE A 130 -11.55 15.45 -27.85
C ILE A 130 -12.23 14.16 -28.33
N ALA A 131 -12.73 13.33 -27.40
CA ALA A 131 -13.48 12.13 -27.74
C ALA A 131 -14.78 12.45 -28.48
N ALA A 132 -15.47 13.53 -28.10
CA ALA A 132 -16.70 13.98 -28.75
C ALA A 132 -16.45 14.57 -30.15
N GLU A 133 -15.35 15.31 -30.34
CA GLU A 133 -15.03 15.98 -31.60
C GLU A 133 -14.33 15.05 -32.62
N HIS A 134 -13.44 14.18 -32.15
CA HIS A 134 -12.55 13.40 -33.01
C HIS A 134 -12.65 11.88 -32.80
N GLY A 135 -13.57 11.42 -31.95
CA GLY A 135 -13.75 9.99 -31.66
C GLY A 135 -12.55 9.34 -30.98
N ALA A 136 -12.60 8.01 -30.85
CA ALA A 136 -11.57 7.21 -30.18
C ALA A 136 -10.19 7.31 -30.86
N GLU A 137 -10.16 7.36 -32.20
CA GLU A 137 -8.91 7.48 -32.96
C GLU A 137 -8.22 8.84 -32.76
N GLY A 138 -9.00 9.92 -32.73
CA GLY A 138 -8.49 11.26 -32.47
C GLY A 138 -7.94 11.38 -31.05
N LEU A 139 -8.63 10.76 -30.08
CA LEU A 139 -8.17 10.70 -28.72
C LEU A 139 -6.87 9.89 -28.59
N GLN A 140 -6.76 8.72 -29.23
CA GLN A 140 -5.52 7.93 -29.22
C GLN A 140 -4.33 8.73 -29.75
N LYS A 141 -4.48 9.38 -30.92
CA LYS A 141 -3.42 10.21 -31.51
C LYS A 141 -3.01 11.37 -30.59
N TRP A 142 -3.98 11.99 -29.92
CA TRP A 142 -3.69 13.03 -28.95
C TRP A 142 -2.93 12.47 -27.73
N MET A 143 -3.34 11.32 -27.18
CA MET A 143 -2.66 10.67 -26.06
C MET A 143 -1.22 10.26 -26.40
N ASP A 144 -0.99 9.69 -27.60
CA ASP A 144 0.34 9.32 -28.09
C ASP A 144 1.24 10.55 -28.23
N LYS A 145 0.70 11.66 -28.75
CA LYS A 145 1.41 12.94 -28.87
C LYS A 145 1.79 13.53 -27.51
N GLN A 146 0.96 13.30 -26.48
CA GLN A 146 1.28 13.66 -25.10
C GLN A 146 2.23 12.67 -24.41
N GLY A 147 2.60 11.56 -25.07
CA GLY A 147 3.42 10.50 -24.53
C GLY A 147 2.75 9.73 -23.39
N MET A 148 1.41 9.66 -23.41
CA MET A 148 0.63 8.82 -22.51
C MET A 148 0.56 7.42 -23.10
N GLY A 149 1.22 6.44 -22.46
CA GLY A 149 1.30 5.05 -22.94
C GLY A 149 0.01 4.25 -22.72
N THR A 150 -1.16 4.85 -22.93
CA THR A 150 -2.46 4.24 -22.70
C THR A 150 -3.17 4.01 -24.04
N THR A 151 -3.78 2.84 -24.20
CA THR A 151 -4.62 2.52 -25.36
C THR A 151 -6.07 2.92 -25.09
N VAL A 152 -6.60 3.81 -25.91
CA VAL A 152 -8.00 4.20 -25.98
C VAL A 152 -8.76 3.09 -26.71
N MET A 153 -9.79 2.57 -26.05
CA MET A 153 -10.74 1.63 -26.65
C MET A 153 -12.12 2.27 -26.69
N THR A 154 -12.91 1.88 -27.69
CA THR A 154 -14.34 2.16 -27.67
C THR A 154 -15.04 1.36 -26.56
N ALA A 155 -16.23 1.80 -26.14
CA ALA A 155 -17.02 1.05 -25.16
C ALA A 155 -17.34 -0.39 -25.63
N ALA A 156 -17.55 -0.58 -26.93
CA ALA A 156 -17.82 -1.89 -27.51
C ALA A 156 -16.60 -2.83 -27.45
N GLU A 157 -15.41 -2.31 -27.75
CA GLU A 157 -14.16 -3.07 -27.66
C GLU A 157 -13.81 -3.43 -26.21
N ALA A 158 -14.00 -2.49 -25.28
CA ALA A 158 -13.79 -2.72 -23.87
C ALA A 158 -14.72 -3.81 -23.31
N SER A 159 -15.99 -3.85 -23.72
CA SER A 159 -16.92 -4.91 -23.34
C SER A 159 -16.49 -6.27 -23.88
N ARG A 160 -16.14 -6.38 -25.17
CA ARG A 160 -15.66 -7.65 -25.76
C ARG A 160 -14.41 -8.18 -25.07
N GLN A 161 -13.49 -7.28 -24.70
CA GLN A 161 -12.27 -7.69 -24.00
C GLN A 161 -12.55 -8.17 -22.57
N ARG A 162 -13.53 -7.57 -21.88
CA ARG A 162 -13.98 -8.03 -20.55
C ARG A 162 -14.65 -9.40 -20.62
N GLU A 163 -15.49 -9.63 -21.63
CA GLU A 163 -16.14 -10.93 -21.88
C GLU A 163 -15.07 -12.00 -22.13
N LYS A 164 -14.14 -11.76 -23.07
CA LYS A 164 -13.04 -12.68 -23.37
C LYS A 164 -12.19 -12.99 -22.13
N ARG A 165 -11.81 -11.97 -21.34
CA ARG A 165 -11.03 -12.19 -20.11
C ARG A 165 -11.82 -12.98 -19.06
N THR A 166 -13.14 -12.83 -19.04
CA THR A 166 -14.01 -13.59 -18.12
C THR A 166 -14.07 -15.06 -18.53
N GLU A 167 -14.20 -15.34 -19.84
CA GLU A 167 -14.11 -16.70 -20.41
C GLU A 167 -12.75 -17.33 -20.10
N GLU A 168 -11.64 -16.66 -20.42
CA GLU A 168 -10.29 -17.16 -20.13
C GLU A 168 -10.07 -17.46 -18.64
N ARG A 169 -10.60 -16.60 -17.76
CA ARG A 169 -10.53 -16.82 -16.30
C ARG A 169 -11.38 -18.00 -15.87
N GLN A 170 -12.54 -18.19 -16.48
CA GLN A 170 -13.40 -19.33 -16.19
C GLN A 170 -12.77 -20.63 -16.66
N GLU A 171 -12.20 -20.67 -17.87
CA GLU A 171 -11.45 -21.81 -18.37
C GLU A 171 -10.25 -22.15 -17.47
N ALA A 172 -9.48 -21.14 -17.06
CA ALA A 172 -8.36 -21.32 -16.15
C ALA A 172 -8.80 -21.85 -14.77
N TRP A 173 -9.93 -21.38 -14.26
CA TRP A 173 -10.53 -21.87 -13.03
C TRP A 173 -10.99 -23.33 -13.16
N GLU A 174 -11.69 -23.67 -14.23
CA GLU A 174 -12.14 -25.04 -14.51
C GLU A 174 -10.97 -26.00 -14.70
N ALA A 175 -9.89 -25.56 -15.34
CA ALA A 175 -8.65 -26.33 -15.44
C ALA A 175 -8.01 -26.54 -14.06
N ALA A 176 -7.89 -25.50 -13.24
CA ALA A 176 -7.34 -25.62 -11.89
C ALA A 176 -8.17 -26.54 -10.98
N VAL A 177 -9.50 -26.50 -11.08
CA VAL A 177 -10.40 -27.42 -10.36
C VAL A 177 -10.22 -28.86 -10.84
N ARG A 178 -10.06 -29.07 -12.16
CA ARG A 178 -9.80 -30.41 -12.73
C ARG A 178 -8.46 -30.98 -12.26
N ASP A 179 -7.41 -30.16 -12.28
CA ASP A 179 -6.08 -30.57 -11.81
C ASP A 179 -6.09 -30.88 -10.31
N ALA A 180 -6.78 -30.07 -9.49
CA ALA A 180 -6.95 -30.32 -8.06
C ALA A 180 -7.72 -31.62 -7.79
N ALA A 181 -8.78 -31.90 -8.56
CA ALA A 181 -9.54 -33.14 -8.45
C ALA A 181 -8.73 -34.38 -8.87
N ALA A 182 -7.84 -34.24 -9.86
CA ALA A 182 -6.93 -35.32 -10.27
C ALA A 182 -5.78 -35.54 -9.27
N ALA A 183 -5.28 -34.47 -8.64
CA ALA A 183 -4.25 -34.55 -7.60
C ALA A 183 -4.79 -35.10 -6.28
N ALA A 184 -6.08 -34.90 -5.99
CA ALA A 184 -6.80 -35.49 -4.86
C ALA A 184 -7.42 -36.86 -5.23
N SER A 185 -6.69 -37.68 -5.97
CA SER A 185 -7.07 -39.07 -6.20
C SER A 185 -7.28 -39.75 -4.84
N PHE A 186 -8.51 -40.21 -4.61
CA PHE A 186 -8.97 -40.89 -3.39
C PHE A 186 -8.21 -42.21 -3.12
N ASP A 187 -7.40 -42.69 -4.07
CA ASP A 187 -6.58 -43.90 -3.93
C ASP A 187 -5.37 -43.75 -2.99
N ASP A 188 -4.94 -42.52 -2.64
CA ASP A 188 -3.80 -42.31 -1.73
C ASP A 188 -4.19 -42.24 -0.24
N LEU A 189 -5.47 -42.38 0.10
CA LEU A 189 -5.91 -42.55 1.50
C LEU A 189 -6.05 -44.04 1.81
N ARG A 190 -4.92 -44.71 2.05
CA ARG A 190 -4.95 -46.03 2.66
C ARG A 190 -5.23 -45.87 4.16
N ASP A 191 -6.20 -46.64 4.66
CA ASP A 191 -6.71 -46.61 6.05
C ASP A 191 -5.63 -46.87 7.13
N ASP A 192 -4.41 -47.26 6.76
CA ASP A 192 -3.30 -47.56 7.65
C ASP A 192 -2.47 -46.34 8.08
N GLU A 193 -2.65 -45.17 7.45
CA GLU A 193 -1.92 -43.93 7.81
C GLU A 193 -2.74 -42.93 8.65
N ILE A 194 -4.01 -43.25 8.97
CA ILE A 194 -4.83 -42.43 9.88
C ILE A 194 -4.56 -42.88 11.32
N ASP A 195 -3.81 -42.07 12.08
CA ASP A 195 -3.64 -42.26 13.52
C ASP A 195 -4.97 -42.01 14.24
N LYS A 196 -5.62 -43.10 14.68
CA LYS A 196 -6.91 -43.08 15.38
C LYS A 196 -6.78 -42.72 16.86
N THR A 197 -5.60 -42.31 17.34
CA THR A 197 -5.40 -41.92 18.75
C THR A 197 -5.62 -40.44 19.04
N GLU A 198 -5.84 -39.60 18.02
CA GLU A 198 -6.23 -38.19 18.18
C GLU A 198 -7.74 -37.93 17.90
N LEU A 199 -8.62 -38.78 18.45
CA LEU A 199 -10.06 -38.51 18.59
C LEU A 199 -10.52 -38.67 20.04
#